data_AF-A0A7Y3KMX3-F1
#
_entry.id   AF-A0A7Y3KMX3-F1
#
_cell.length_a   1.000
_cell.length_b   1.000
_cell.length_c   1.000
_cell.angle_alpha   90.00
_cell.angle_beta   90.00
_cell.angle_gamma   90.00
#
_symmetry.space_group_name_H-M   'P 1'
#
loop_
_entity.id
_entity.type
_entity.pdbx_description
1 polymer ?
#
loop_
_entity_poly.entity_id
_entity_poly.type
_entity_poly.pdbx_seq_one_letter_code
_entity_poly.pdbx_strand_id
1 'polypeptide(L)'
;ICYGMQLLARQVGAELVSGGAPEYGPATLRVLDGSHPLLAGIPEQSRVWMSHGDSVQRLPADFNALAATPRCSIAAMASTKRRMVGVQFHPEVVHTEYGKKLIENFLHNVAALAPNWAMESFLDRSIADIRARVGTRRVICALSGGVDSAVAATLVARAIGEQLTCIFVDHGLLRKNEAHEVLAAFRDVLHLNVIHVDASKRFLAKLAGVEDPERKRILIGHEFIAIFEEEAAKLPDVGYLVQGTLYPDVIESKTPQSKAGHKIKSHHNVGGLPEHMNFELVEPLRSLFKDEVRALGRVLGLPEHIVARQPFPGPGLAVRIIGAVDGERLQIVREADAIVREEIDRAVLEPHPWQYFAVLTPVKSVGVMGDGRTYANLVAVRAIVSEDGMTADWARLPHDLLARISTRIVNEVAGVNRIAYDITSKPPATVEWE
;
A
#
# COMPACT_ATOMS: atom_id res chain seq x y z
N ILE A 1 4.30 14.57 -19.67
CA ILE A 1 5.39 13.70 -19.17
C ILE A 1 5.62 12.59 -20.20
N CYS A 2 6.87 12.35 -20.59
CA CYS A 2 7.30 11.37 -21.60
C CYS A 2 6.40 11.34 -22.85
N TYR A 3 5.60 10.27 -23.04
CA TYR A 3 4.70 10.14 -24.19
C TYR A 3 3.76 11.35 -24.34
N GLY A 4 3.29 11.92 -23.22
CA GLY A 4 2.48 13.13 -23.25
C GLY A 4 3.22 14.35 -23.80
N MET A 5 4.53 14.46 -23.58
CA MET A 5 5.36 15.50 -24.21
C MET A 5 5.48 15.26 -25.72
N GLN A 6 5.66 14.00 -26.15
CA GLN A 6 5.73 13.65 -27.57
C GLN A 6 4.40 13.91 -28.28
N LEU A 7 3.27 13.60 -27.63
CA LEU A 7 1.95 13.92 -28.15
C LEU A 7 1.76 15.44 -28.28
N LEU A 8 2.14 16.21 -27.25
CA LEU A 8 2.12 17.67 -27.30
C LEU A 8 2.97 18.20 -28.47
N ALA A 9 4.19 17.69 -28.61
CA ALA A 9 5.11 18.04 -29.70
C ALA A 9 4.46 17.79 -31.08
N ARG A 10 3.82 16.64 -31.31
CA ARG A 10 3.09 16.37 -32.56
C ARG A 10 1.99 17.39 -32.82
N GLN A 11 1.22 17.74 -31.78
CA GLN A 11 0.09 18.66 -31.92
C GLN A 11 0.51 20.10 -32.25
N VAL A 12 1.69 20.52 -31.80
CA VAL A 12 2.22 21.88 -32.04
C VAL A 12 3.15 21.96 -33.25
N GLY A 13 3.28 20.88 -34.02
CA GLY A 13 4.12 20.84 -35.23
C GLY A 13 5.63 20.79 -34.95
N ALA A 14 6.04 20.35 -33.76
CA ALA A 14 7.44 20.08 -33.46
C ALA A 14 7.91 18.81 -34.21
N GLU A 15 9.19 18.75 -34.54
CA GLU A 15 9.76 17.57 -35.19
C GLU A 15 10.14 16.50 -34.15
N LEU A 16 9.60 15.29 -34.35
CA LEU A 16 9.90 14.11 -33.55
C LEU A 16 10.65 13.08 -34.40
N VAL A 17 11.70 12.51 -33.83
CA VAL A 17 12.45 11.41 -34.45
C VAL A 17 12.26 10.13 -33.64
N SER A 18 11.79 9.09 -34.32
CA SER A 18 11.63 7.76 -33.76
C SER A 18 13.00 7.10 -33.57
N GLY A 19 13.29 6.58 -32.37
CA GLY A 19 14.51 5.84 -32.07
C GLY A 19 15.83 6.62 -32.22
N GLY A 20 15.78 7.96 -32.26
CA GLY A 20 16.96 8.79 -32.51
C GLY A 20 18.04 8.71 -31.41
N ALA A 21 17.62 8.55 -30.15
CA ALA A 21 18.50 8.40 -28.99
C ALA A 21 17.70 7.82 -27.81
N PRO A 22 17.40 6.51 -27.80
CA PRO A 22 16.67 5.92 -26.68
C PRO A 22 17.47 6.07 -25.38
N GLU A 23 16.78 6.50 -24.32
CA GLU A 23 17.35 6.68 -22.99
C GLU A 23 16.37 6.10 -21.96
N TYR A 24 16.85 5.10 -21.22
CA TYR A 24 16.11 4.40 -20.17
C TYR A 24 16.97 4.33 -18.91
N GLY A 25 16.46 4.84 -17.80
CA GLY A 25 17.17 4.88 -16.53
C GLY A 25 17.71 6.27 -16.18
N PRO A 26 18.72 6.34 -15.29
CA PRO A 26 19.17 7.62 -14.74
C PRO A 26 19.96 8.43 -15.77
N ALA A 27 19.69 9.74 -15.83
CA ALA A 27 20.44 10.70 -16.64
C ALA A 27 20.69 12.00 -15.88
N THR A 28 21.73 12.73 -16.27
CA THR A 28 21.99 14.09 -15.76
C THR A 28 21.23 15.10 -16.61
N LEU A 29 20.23 15.73 -16.01
CA LEU A 29 19.52 16.87 -16.58
C LEU A 29 20.40 18.12 -16.44
N ARG A 30 20.53 18.89 -17.51
CA ARG A 30 21.11 20.24 -17.53
C ARG A 30 20.03 21.26 -17.84
N VAL A 31 19.80 22.20 -16.92
CA VAL A 31 18.90 23.33 -17.13
C VAL A 31 19.49 24.29 -18.17
N LEU A 32 18.70 24.65 -19.18
CA LEU A 32 19.09 25.61 -20.22
C LEU A 32 18.50 27.00 -19.95
N ASP A 33 17.27 27.05 -19.43
CA ASP A 33 16.58 28.28 -19.04
C ASP A 33 15.96 28.14 -17.65
N GLY A 34 16.72 28.51 -16.63
CA GLY A 34 16.29 28.48 -15.23
C GLY A 34 15.30 29.58 -14.85
N SER A 35 14.99 30.53 -15.75
CA SER A 35 14.05 31.61 -15.46
C SER A 35 12.58 31.17 -15.57
N HIS A 36 12.33 30.04 -16.25
CA HIS A 36 10.96 29.55 -16.44
C HIS A 36 10.37 29.03 -15.12
N PRO A 37 9.11 29.36 -14.77
CA PRO A 37 8.51 29.01 -13.48
C PRO A 37 8.49 27.51 -13.13
N LEU A 38 8.46 26.64 -14.15
CA LEU A 38 8.57 25.18 -13.99
C LEU A 38 9.87 24.76 -13.29
N LEU A 39 10.98 25.46 -13.56
CA LEU A 39 12.33 25.12 -13.09
C LEU A 39 12.75 25.91 -11.85
N ALA A 40 11.83 26.64 -11.21
CA ALA A 40 12.12 27.43 -10.02
C ALA A 40 12.70 26.55 -8.89
N GLY A 41 13.93 26.87 -8.46
CA GLY A 41 14.62 26.13 -7.39
C GLY A 41 15.17 24.76 -7.80
N ILE A 42 15.18 24.44 -9.10
CA ILE A 42 15.85 23.25 -9.64
C ILE A 42 17.32 23.62 -9.91
N PRO A 43 18.32 22.86 -9.41
CA PRO A 43 19.73 23.12 -9.70
C PRO A 43 20.06 23.04 -11.19
N GLU A 44 21.17 23.68 -11.60
CA GLU A 44 21.64 23.67 -12.98
C GLU A 44 21.84 22.24 -13.51
N GLN A 45 22.30 21.34 -12.64
CA GLN A 45 22.43 19.92 -12.92
C GLN A 45 21.74 19.09 -11.85
N SER A 46 21.00 18.07 -12.26
CA SER A 46 20.32 17.15 -11.34
C SER A 46 20.08 15.79 -11.97
N ARG A 47 19.81 14.77 -11.14
CA ARG A 47 19.48 13.43 -11.64
C ARG A 47 17.99 13.30 -11.96
N VAL A 48 17.68 12.80 -13.15
CA VAL A 48 16.32 12.47 -13.61
C VAL A 48 16.22 11.02 -14.09
N TRP A 49 14.99 10.49 -14.12
CA TRP A 49 14.70 9.17 -14.68
C TRP A 49 14.10 9.27 -16.08
N MET A 50 14.88 8.91 -17.09
CA MET A 50 14.47 8.90 -18.50
C MET A 50 13.79 7.57 -18.83
N SER A 51 12.78 7.62 -19.71
CA SER A 51 12.16 6.42 -20.26
C SER A 51 11.54 6.73 -21.61
N HIS A 52 12.35 6.84 -22.66
CA HIS A 52 11.86 7.20 -23.99
C HIS A 52 12.63 6.51 -25.12
N GLY A 53 11.91 6.20 -26.21
CA GLY A 53 12.49 5.85 -27.50
C GLY A 53 12.59 7.06 -28.43
N ASP A 54 11.50 7.81 -28.55
CA ASP A 54 11.39 8.98 -29.43
C ASP A 54 11.92 10.24 -28.74
N SER A 55 12.42 11.19 -29.53
CA SER A 55 12.93 12.47 -29.04
C SER A 55 12.46 13.64 -29.92
N VAL A 56 12.18 14.78 -29.29
CA VAL A 56 11.91 16.05 -29.99
C VAL A 56 13.25 16.62 -30.47
N GLN A 57 13.34 17.00 -31.74
CA GLN A 57 14.58 17.53 -32.35
C GLN A 57 14.49 19.02 -32.68
N ARG A 58 13.32 19.50 -33.11
CA ARG A 58 13.10 20.92 -33.41
C ARG A 58 11.78 21.40 -32.84
N LEU A 59 11.84 22.52 -32.13
CA LEU A 59 10.68 23.20 -31.57
C LEU A 59 10.12 24.24 -32.55
N PRO A 60 8.80 24.47 -32.57
CA PRO A 60 8.22 25.61 -33.28
C PRO A 60 8.60 26.94 -32.58
N ALA A 61 8.43 28.05 -33.30
CA ALA A 61 8.89 29.38 -32.84
C ALA A 61 8.24 29.87 -31.53
N ASP A 62 7.10 29.31 -31.12
CA ASP A 62 6.39 29.65 -29.89
C ASP A 62 6.73 28.70 -28.72
N PHE A 63 7.80 27.91 -28.83
CA PHE A 63 8.31 27.02 -27.79
C PHE A 63 9.82 27.20 -27.57
N ASN A 64 10.24 27.12 -26.31
CA ASN A 64 11.64 27.13 -25.90
C ASN A 64 12.02 25.80 -25.26
N ALA A 65 13.27 25.37 -25.47
CA ALA A 65 13.87 24.25 -24.74
C ALA A 65 14.29 24.75 -23.35
N LEU A 66 13.83 24.06 -22.30
CA LEU A 66 14.10 24.44 -20.92
C LEU A 66 15.26 23.64 -20.31
N ALA A 67 15.45 22.39 -20.75
CA ALA A 67 16.48 21.50 -20.22
C ALA A 67 16.89 20.45 -21.27
N ALA A 68 18.08 19.86 -21.08
CA ALA A 68 18.65 18.81 -21.93
C ALA A 68 19.34 17.72 -21.10
N THR A 69 19.56 16.54 -21.68
CA THR A 69 20.50 15.52 -21.20
C THR A 69 21.64 15.36 -22.22
N PRO A 70 22.72 14.60 -21.93
CA PRO A 70 23.74 14.30 -22.93
C PRO A 70 23.21 13.62 -24.20
N ARG A 71 22.08 12.90 -24.10
CA ARG A 71 21.46 12.16 -25.21
C ARG A 71 20.17 12.78 -25.74
N CYS A 72 19.58 13.72 -25.02
CA CYS A 72 18.32 14.38 -25.38
C CYS A 72 18.48 15.90 -25.33
N SER A 73 18.56 16.55 -26.49
CA SER A 73 18.75 18.01 -26.60
C SER A 73 17.55 18.83 -26.08
N ILE A 74 16.36 18.23 -26.08
CA ILE A 74 15.11 18.84 -25.61
C ILE A 74 14.47 17.89 -24.60
N ALA A 75 15.00 17.88 -23.38
CA ALA A 75 14.48 17.07 -22.27
C ALA A 75 13.30 17.75 -21.55
N ALA A 76 13.16 19.07 -21.69
CA ALA A 76 11.98 19.83 -21.29
C ALA A 76 11.69 20.96 -22.28
N MET A 77 10.42 21.27 -22.52
CA MET A 77 9.98 22.36 -23.38
C MET A 77 8.79 23.12 -22.77
N ALA A 78 8.68 24.40 -23.08
CA ALA A 78 7.53 25.20 -22.71
C ALA A 78 7.15 26.21 -23.80
N SER A 79 5.86 26.51 -23.90
CA SER A 79 5.38 27.54 -24.82
C SER A 79 5.58 28.94 -24.25
N THR A 80 5.96 29.88 -25.11
CA THR A 80 6.07 31.32 -24.78
C THR A 80 4.72 32.05 -24.84
N LYS A 81 3.70 31.43 -25.45
CA LYS A 81 2.36 32.02 -25.64
C LYS A 81 1.24 31.27 -24.94
N ARG A 82 1.44 29.97 -24.65
CA ARG A 82 0.44 29.08 -24.08
C ARG A 82 0.95 28.50 -22.77
N ARG A 83 0.05 28.09 -21.86
CA ARG A 83 0.43 27.38 -20.62
C ARG A 83 0.65 25.88 -20.88
N MET A 84 1.57 25.58 -21.81
CA MET A 84 1.89 24.23 -22.23
C MET A 84 3.34 23.93 -21.87
N VAL A 85 3.55 22.83 -21.15
CA VAL A 85 4.89 22.33 -20.77
C VAL A 85 4.99 20.84 -21.04
N GLY A 86 6.18 20.38 -21.40
CA GLY A 86 6.49 18.97 -21.61
C GLY A 86 7.84 18.63 -21.00
N VAL A 87 7.95 17.43 -20.42
CA VAL A 87 9.20 16.84 -19.93
C VAL A 87 9.33 15.43 -20.47
N GLN A 88 10.55 15.03 -20.85
CA GLN A 88 10.86 13.74 -21.46
C GLN A 88 11.24 12.65 -20.43
N PHE A 89 11.46 13.07 -19.19
CA PHE A 89 11.69 12.23 -18.01
C PHE A 89 10.44 12.15 -17.12
N HIS A 90 10.49 11.29 -16.11
CA HIS A 90 9.41 11.05 -15.15
C HIS A 90 9.67 11.80 -13.82
N PRO A 91 9.10 12.99 -13.60
CA PRO A 91 9.22 13.70 -12.32
C PRO A 91 8.44 13.03 -11.17
N GLU A 92 7.54 12.10 -11.47
CA GLU A 92 6.70 11.40 -10.49
C GLU A 92 7.40 10.24 -9.78
N VAL A 93 8.58 9.79 -10.25
CA VAL A 93 9.30 8.67 -9.64
C VAL A 93 10.41 9.16 -8.71
N VAL A 94 10.62 8.44 -7.61
CA VAL A 94 11.64 8.70 -6.57
C VAL A 94 13.07 8.83 -7.11
N HIS A 95 13.35 8.23 -8.26
CA HIS A 95 14.67 8.28 -8.89
C HIS A 95 15.04 9.68 -9.41
N THR A 96 14.03 10.54 -9.65
CA THR A 96 14.20 11.93 -10.08
C THR A 96 14.31 12.84 -8.85
N GLU A 97 15.52 13.35 -8.59
CA GLU A 97 15.90 14.00 -7.32
C GLU A 97 15.02 15.20 -6.93
N TYR A 98 14.64 16.03 -7.90
CA TYR A 98 13.77 17.20 -7.71
C TYR A 98 12.40 17.03 -8.37
N GLY A 99 11.96 15.78 -8.55
CA GLY A 99 10.72 15.44 -9.25
C GLY A 99 9.47 16.05 -8.60
N LYS A 100 9.35 15.90 -7.28
CA LYS A 100 8.28 16.53 -6.50
C LYS A 100 8.26 18.05 -6.65
N LYS A 101 9.43 18.69 -6.61
CA LYS A 101 9.55 20.15 -6.77
C LYS A 101 9.09 20.62 -8.16
N LEU A 102 9.40 19.87 -9.22
CA LEU A 102 8.92 20.16 -10.58
C LEU A 102 7.39 20.07 -10.67
N ILE A 103 6.79 19.06 -10.05
CA ILE A 103 5.32 18.91 -10.02
C ILE A 103 4.69 20.06 -9.23
N GLU A 104 5.24 20.42 -8.06
CA GLU A 104 4.80 21.58 -7.27
C GLU A 104 4.87 22.88 -8.10
N ASN A 105 5.98 23.12 -8.79
CA ASN A 105 6.15 24.28 -9.66
C ASN A 105 5.12 24.31 -10.79
N PHE A 106 4.82 23.14 -11.39
CA PHE A 106 3.76 23.06 -12.40
C PHE A 106 2.40 23.43 -11.82
N LEU A 107 2.01 22.84 -10.70
CA LEU A 107 0.70 23.08 -10.08
C LEU A 107 0.52 24.54 -9.65
N HIS A 108 1.52 25.10 -8.98
CA HIS A 108 1.39 26.42 -8.35
C HIS A 108 1.91 27.57 -9.21
N ASN A 109 3.04 27.41 -9.89
CA ASN A 109 3.66 28.52 -10.62
C ASN A 109 3.21 28.58 -12.09
N VAL A 110 2.84 27.44 -12.69
CA VAL A 110 2.40 27.37 -14.10
C VAL A 110 0.87 27.32 -14.21
N ALA A 111 0.23 26.40 -13.49
CA ALA A 111 -1.22 26.23 -13.51
C ALA A 111 -1.97 27.18 -12.57
N ALA A 112 -1.25 27.85 -11.65
CA ALA A 112 -1.81 28.80 -10.67
C ALA A 112 -2.91 28.19 -9.78
N LEU A 113 -2.76 26.91 -9.42
CA LEU A 113 -3.66 26.22 -8.51
C LEU A 113 -3.32 26.59 -7.06
N ALA A 114 -4.34 26.92 -6.27
CA ALA A 114 -4.17 27.12 -4.84
C ALA A 114 -4.04 25.76 -4.11
N PRO A 115 -3.18 25.64 -3.08
CA PRO A 115 -3.05 24.42 -2.28
C PRO A 115 -4.21 24.30 -1.27
N ASN A 116 -5.44 24.12 -1.77
CA ASN A 116 -6.66 24.09 -0.95
C ASN A 116 -7.15 22.66 -0.60
N TRP A 117 -6.34 21.65 -0.91
CA TRP A 117 -6.61 20.27 -0.51
C TRP A 117 -5.97 20.00 0.85
N ALA A 118 -6.78 20.11 1.90
CA ALA A 118 -6.38 19.91 3.30
C ALA A 118 -7.27 18.86 3.96
N MET A 119 -6.69 18.02 4.82
CA MET A 119 -7.39 16.90 5.46
C MET A 119 -8.42 17.36 6.49
N GLU A 120 -8.23 18.53 7.10
CA GLU A 120 -9.20 19.17 8.00
C GLU A 120 -10.48 19.54 7.24
N SER A 121 -10.34 20.22 6.09
CA SER A 121 -11.49 20.57 5.24
C SER A 121 -12.12 19.35 4.57
N PHE A 122 -11.33 18.28 4.33
CA PHE A 122 -11.87 17.00 3.89
C PHE A 122 -12.74 16.36 4.98
N LEU A 123 -12.23 16.30 6.22
CA LEU A 123 -12.94 15.75 7.38
C LEU A 123 -14.32 16.40 7.57
N ASP A 124 -14.38 17.74 7.60
CA ASP A 124 -15.63 18.47 7.82
C ASP A 124 -16.67 18.16 6.73
N ARG A 125 -16.24 18.13 5.47
CA ARG A 125 -17.11 17.79 4.33
C ARG A 125 -17.58 16.35 4.40
N SER A 126 -16.69 15.40 4.67
CA SER A 126 -17.04 13.98 4.81
C SER A 126 -18.03 13.75 5.94
N ILE A 127 -17.89 14.42 7.08
CA ILE A 127 -18.86 14.32 8.18
C ILE A 127 -20.25 14.81 7.73
N ALA A 128 -20.32 15.94 7.04
CA ALA A 128 -21.58 16.49 6.55
C ALA A 128 -22.24 15.54 5.54
N ASP A 129 -21.48 15.02 4.59
CA ASP A 129 -21.95 14.09 3.56
C ASP A 129 -22.45 12.77 4.17
N ILE A 130 -21.72 12.21 5.14
CA ILE A 130 -22.11 10.98 5.84
C ILE A 130 -23.44 11.20 6.58
N ARG A 131 -23.58 12.30 7.33
CA ARG A 131 -24.83 12.62 8.05
C ARG A 131 -26.02 12.77 7.10
N ALA A 132 -25.83 13.52 6.01
CA ALA A 132 -26.88 13.73 5.02
C ALA A 132 -27.30 12.42 4.34
N ARG A 133 -26.35 11.52 4.08
CA ARG A 133 -26.59 10.25 3.40
C ARG A 133 -27.24 9.20 4.30
N VAL A 134 -26.72 9.04 5.52
CA VAL A 134 -27.15 7.97 6.44
C VAL A 134 -28.44 8.32 7.17
N GLY A 135 -28.66 9.62 7.46
CA GLY A 135 -29.77 10.06 8.29
C GLY A 135 -29.77 9.36 9.64
N THR A 136 -30.87 8.70 10.00
CA THR A 136 -31.05 8.01 11.29
C THR A 136 -30.88 6.49 11.22
N ARG A 137 -30.57 5.91 10.04
CA ARG A 137 -30.43 4.45 9.90
C ARG A 137 -29.16 3.95 10.60
N ARG A 138 -29.13 2.66 10.97
CA ARG A 138 -27.92 2.04 11.50
C ARG A 138 -26.92 1.72 10.41
N VAL A 139 -25.66 1.76 10.79
CA VAL A 139 -24.51 1.56 9.90
C VAL A 139 -23.62 0.50 10.51
N ILE A 140 -23.17 -0.45 9.69
CA ILE A 140 -22.18 -1.45 10.10
C ILE A 140 -20.84 -1.21 9.42
N CYS A 141 -19.76 -1.60 10.08
CA CYS A 141 -18.41 -1.53 9.52
C CYS A 141 -17.63 -2.80 9.84
N ALA A 142 -17.04 -3.43 8.82
CA ALA A 142 -16.08 -4.51 9.02
C ALA A 142 -14.72 -3.93 9.42
N LEU A 143 -14.27 -4.21 10.65
CA LEU A 143 -12.95 -3.84 11.11
C LEU A 143 -11.97 -4.97 10.79
N SER A 144 -10.89 -4.63 10.10
CA SER A 144 -9.81 -5.57 9.76
C SER A 144 -8.58 -5.43 10.67
N GLY A 145 -8.51 -4.37 11.50
CA GLY A 145 -7.32 -4.01 12.27
C GLY A 145 -6.27 -3.22 11.47
N GLY A 146 -6.50 -3.01 10.17
CA GLY A 146 -5.71 -2.14 9.32
C GLY A 146 -6.06 -0.66 9.47
N VAL A 147 -5.17 0.23 9.00
CA VAL A 147 -5.34 1.68 9.12
C VAL A 147 -6.58 2.20 8.36
N ASP A 148 -6.93 1.61 7.21
CA ASP A 148 -8.04 2.13 6.38
C ASP A 148 -9.39 1.91 7.06
N SER A 149 -9.63 0.70 7.58
CA SER A 149 -10.87 0.39 8.31
C SER A 149 -10.94 1.16 9.62
N ALA A 150 -9.81 1.36 10.31
CA ALA A 150 -9.72 2.20 11.51
C ALA A 150 -10.10 3.67 11.24
N VAL A 151 -9.52 4.27 10.19
CA VAL A 151 -9.80 5.66 9.81
C VAL A 151 -11.23 5.81 9.32
N ALA A 152 -11.72 4.90 8.48
CA ALA A 152 -13.10 4.91 8.00
C ALA A 152 -14.11 4.80 9.15
N ALA A 153 -13.91 3.83 10.07
CA ALA A 153 -14.78 3.64 11.21
C ALA A 153 -14.76 4.86 12.14
N THR A 154 -13.59 5.44 12.42
CA THR A 154 -13.48 6.63 13.29
C THR A 154 -14.13 7.85 12.65
N LEU A 155 -13.96 8.04 11.34
CA LEU A 155 -14.61 9.11 10.59
C LEU A 155 -16.14 8.98 10.64
N VAL A 156 -16.67 7.78 10.39
CA VAL A 156 -18.10 7.53 10.46
C VAL A 156 -18.61 7.69 11.90
N ALA A 157 -17.90 7.16 12.90
CA ALA A 157 -18.26 7.34 14.31
C ALA A 157 -18.32 8.82 14.71
N ARG A 158 -17.37 9.65 14.22
CA ARG A 158 -17.42 11.10 14.44
C ARG A 158 -18.65 11.75 13.80
N ALA A 159 -19.12 11.21 12.68
CA ALA A 159 -20.29 11.72 11.98
C ALA A 159 -21.61 11.32 12.67
N ILE A 160 -21.78 10.05 13.07
CA ILE A 160 -23.09 9.48 13.46
C ILE A 160 -23.11 8.79 14.84
N GLY A 161 -21.99 8.78 15.57
CA GLY A 161 -21.90 8.24 16.93
C GLY A 161 -22.39 6.79 17.03
N GLU A 162 -23.34 6.56 17.95
CA GLU A 162 -23.88 5.24 18.31
C GLU A 162 -24.66 4.53 17.19
N GLN A 163 -24.94 5.21 16.07
CA GLN A 163 -25.52 4.58 14.87
C GLN A 163 -24.55 3.57 14.23
N LEU A 164 -23.24 3.72 14.47
CA LEU A 164 -22.21 2.82 13.97
C LEU A 164 -22.01 1.62 14.89
N THR A 165 -22.13 0.42 14.33
CA THR A 165 -21.68 -0.83 14.95
C THR A 165 -20.57 -1.43 14.12
N CYS A 166 -19.41 -1.59 14.72
CA CYS A 166 -18.27 -2.25 14.10
C CYS A 166 -18.28 -3.75 14.41
N ILE A 167 -17.88 -4.58 13.45
CA ILE A 167 -17.73 -6.02 13.62
C ILE A 167 -16.26 -6.35 13.32
N PHE A 168 -15.57 -6.91 14.32
CA PHE A 168 -14.20 -7.40 14.19
C PHE A 168 -14.21 -8.93 14.27
N VAL A 169 -13.85 -9.57 13.16
CA VAL A 169 -13.76 -11.03 13.05
C VAL A 169 -12.31 -11.45 13.23
N ASP A 170 -12.00 -12.06 14.38
CA ASP A 170 -10.72 -12.76 14.57
C ASP A 170 -10.79 -14.11 13.86
N HIS A 171 -10.25 -14.13 12.65
CA HIS A 171 -10.15 -15.33 11.82
C HIS A 171 -9.01 -16.27 12.26
N GLY A 172 -8.28 -15.96 13.33
CA GLY A 172 -7.20 -16.81 13.86
C GLY A 172 -5.94 -16.84 12.99
N LEU A 173 -5.82 -15.96 11.99
CA LEU A 173 -4.63 -15.83 11.13
C LEU A 173 -3.91 -14.49 11.35
N LEU A 174 -4.23 -13.82 12.47
CA LEU A 174 -3.62 -12.56 12.86
C LEU A 174 -2.25 -12.76 13.54
N ARG A 175 -1.45 -11.68 13.62
CA ARG A 175 -0.17 -11.65 14.32
C ARG A 175 -0.34 -11.97 15.82
N LYS A 176 0.78 -12.27 16.49
CA LYS A 176 0.80 -12.46 17.95
C LYS A 176 0.17 -11.24 18.64
N ASN A 177 -0.79 -11.49 19.55
CA ASN A 177 -1.53 -10.49 20.33
C ASN A 177 -2.38 -9.47 19.52
N GLU A 178 -2.44 -9.60 18.19
CA GLU A 178 -3.06 -8.61 17.31
C GLU A 178 -4.53 -8.34 17.66
N ALA A 179 -5.33 -9.38 17.86
CA ALA A 179 -6.75 -9.24 18.17
C ALA A 179 -6.97 -8.44 19.45
N HIS A 180 -6.17 -8.69 20.49
CA HIS A 180 -6.23 -7.97 21.74
C HIS A 180 -5.82 -6.50 21.56
N GLU A 181 -4.70 -6.23 20.88
CA GLU A 181 -4.22 -4.87 20.60
C GLU A 181 -5.23 -4.06 19.76
N VAL A 182 -5.82 -4.70 18.75
CA VAL A 182 -6.84 -4.10 17.88
C VAL A 182 -8.12 -3.79 18.66
N LEU A 183 -8.58 -4.71 19.51
CA LEU A 183 -9.76 -4.48 20.36
C LEU A 183 -9.53 -3.37 21.38
N ALA A 184 -8.37 -3.35 22.04
CA ALA A 184 -8.01 -2.29 22.98
C ALA A 184 -7.95 -0.92 22.28
N ALA A 185 -7.33 -0.86 21.10
CA ALA A 185 -7.32 0.35 20.29
C ALA A 185 -8.74 0.82 19.93
N PHE A 186 -9.60 -0.06 19.43
CA PHE A 186 -10.92 0.35 18.95
C PHE A 186 -11.92 0.67 20.07
N ARG A 187 -11.91 -0.09 21.18
CA ARG A 187 -12.84 0.12 22.29
C ARG A 187 -12.32 1.13 23.31
N ASP A 188 -11.07 0.99 23.73
CA ASP A 188 -10.55 1.74 24.86
C ASP A 188 -10.00 3.11 24.45
N VAL A 189 -9.46 3.21 23.22
CA VAL A 189 -8.88 4.47 22.71
C VAL A 189 -9.85 5.21 21.78
N LEU A 190 -10.48 4.51 20.84
CA LEU A 190 -11.39 5.14 19.87
C LEU A 190 -12.87 5.12 20.30
N HIS A 191 -13.20 4.44 21.41
CA HIS A 191 -14.55 4.34 21.95
C HIS A 191 -15.61 3.89 20.95
N LEU A 192 -15.22 2.99 20.02
CA LEU A 192 -16.12 2.43 19.03
C LEU A 192 -16.95 1.29 19.64
N ASN A 193 -18.21 1.19 19.20
CA ASN A 193 -19.05 0.03 19.48
C ASN A 193 -18.59 -1.16 18.63
N VAL A 194 -17.80 -2.06 19.20
CA VAL A 194 -17.21 -3.21 18.49
C VAL A 194 -17.78 -4.53 18.98
N ILE A 195 -18.37 -5.30 18.07
CA ILE A 195 -18.68 -6.71 18.24
C ILE A 195 -17.43 -7.52 17.88
N HIS A 196 -16.96 -8.34 18.82
CA HIS A 196 -15.82 -9.24 18.60
C HIS A 196 -16.32 -10.66 18.33
N VAL A 197 -15.83 -11.26 17.25
CA VAL A 197 -16.18 -12.62 16.83
C VAL A 197 -14.90 -13.44 16.72
N ASP A 198 -14.69 -14.37 17.65
CA ASP A 198 -13.63 -15.38 17.50
C ASP A 198 -14.11 -16.50 16.59
N ALA A 199 -13.58 -16.52 15.37
CA ALA A 199 -13.85 -17.52 14.35
C ALA A 199 -12.62 -18.39 14.03
N SER A 200 -11.56 -18.32 14.85
CA SER A 200 -10.27 -18.97 14.61
C SER A 200 -10.39 -20.45 14.25
N LYS A 201 -11.18 -21.21 15.01
CA LYS A 201 -11.44 -22.64 14.77
C LYS A 201 -12.15 -22.91 13.44
N ARG A 202 -13.08 -22.04 13.07
CA ARG A 202 -13.89 -22.15 11.84
C ARG A 202 -13.02 -21.94 10.60
N PHE A 203 -12.15 -20.94 10.62
CA PHE A 203 -11.16 -20.70 9.55
C PHE A 203 -10.13 -21.82 9.46
N LEU A 204 -9.58 -22.28 10.58
CA LEU A 204 -8.62 -23.40 10.57
C LEU A 204 -9.22 -24.68 10.01
N ALA A 205 -10.47 -24.99 10.35
CA ALA A 205 -11.16 -26.14 9.77
C ALA A 205 -11.35 -26.02 8.25
N LYS A 206 -11.66 -24.82 7.74
CA LYS A 206 -11.81 -24.53 6.31
C LYS A 206 -10.49 -24.60 5.54
N LEU A 207 -9.37 -24.26 6.18
CA LEU A 207 -8.04 -24.26 5.58
C LEU A 207 -7.29 -25.59 5.70
N ALA A 208 -7.86 -26.57 6.41
CA ALA A 208 -7.22 -27.86 6.64
C ALA A 208 -6.82 -28.55 5.32
N GLY A 209 -5.53 -28.78 5.14
CA GLY A 209 -4.97 -29.44 3.96
C GLY A 209 -4.96 -28.59 2.67
N VAL A 210 -5.30 -27.30 2.75
CA VAL A 210 -5.29 -26.40 1.59
C VAL A 210 -3.91 -25.79 1.41
N GLU A 211 -3.22 -26.17 0.33
CA GLU A 211 -1.89 -25.65 0.00
C GLU A 211 -1.92 -24.52 -1.03
N ASP A 212 -2.83 -24.58 -1.99
CA ASP A 212 -2.92 -23.62 -3.09
C ASP A 212 -3.25 -22.20 -2.57
N PRO A 213 -2.41 -21.19 -2.83
CA PRO A 213 -2.54 -19.86 -2.25
C PRO A 213 -3.81 -19.13 -2.72
N GLU A 214 -4.20 -19.30 -3.97
CA GLU A 214 -5.45 -18.73 -4.50
C GLU A 214 -6.66 -19.36 -3.81
N ARG A 215 -6.65 -20.68 -3.61
CA ARG A 215 -7.70 -21.37 -2.87
C ARG A 215 -7.77 -20.93 -1.42
N LYS A 216 -6.62 -20.71 -0.74
CA LYS A 216 -6.58 -20.14 0.62
C LYS A 216 -7.27 -18.77 0.65
N ARG A 217 -6.91 -17.87 -0.28
CA ARG A 217 -7.48 -16.53 -0.40
C ARG A 217 -9.01 -16.57 -0.59
N ILE A 218 -9.49 -17.39 -1.51
CA ILE A 218 -10.93 -17.57 -1.79
C ILE A 218 -11.68 -18.07 -0.55
N LEU A 219 -11.17 -19.13 0.10
CA LEU A 219 -11.82 -19.72 1.27
C LEU A 219 -11.89 -18.74 2.44
N ILE A 220 -10.81 -17.99 2.69
CA ILE A 220 -10.77 -16.97 3.75
C ILE A 220 -11.77 -15.85 3.44
N GLY A 221 -11.77 -15.33 2.22
CA GLY A 221 -12.69 -14.26 1.81
C GLY A 221 -14.16 -14.68 1.95
N HIS A 222 -14.52 -15.86 1.45
CA HIS A 222 -15.88 -16.39 1.53
C HIS A 222 -16.32 -16.60 2.99
N GLU A 223 -15.45 -17.17 3.82
CA GLU A 223 -15.79 -17.47 5.21
C GLU A 223 -15.94 -16.20 6.04
N PHE A 224 -15.06 -15.21 5.81
CA PHE A 224 -15.15 -13.90 6.45
C PHE A 224 -16.50 -13.23 6.17
N ILE A 225 -16.94 -13.27 4.92
CA ILE A 225 -18.20 -12.67 4.50
C ILE A 225 -19.39 -13.40 5.10
N ALA A 226 -19.39 -14.74 5.07
CA ALA A 226 -20.44 -15.53 5.70
C ALA A 226 -20.61 -15.18 7.19
N ILE A 227 -19.50 -15.11 7.93
CA ILE A 227 -19.52 -14.72 9.35
C ILE A 227 -20.00 -13.27 9.52
N PHE A 228 -19.52 -12.35 8.68
CA PHE A 228 -19.93 -10.95 8.74
C PHE A 228 -21.43 -10.79 8.50
N GLU A 229 -22.00 -11.50 7.52
CA GLU A 229 -23.44 -11.51 7.26
C GLU A 229 -24.25 -12.15 8.39
N GLU A 230 -23.77 -13.26 8.96
CA GLU A 230 -24.38 -13.90 10.12
C GLU A 230 -24.47 -12.93 11.31
N GLU A 231 -23.43 -12.12 11.56
CA GLU A 231 -23.45 -11.11 12.63
C GLU A 231 -24.26 -9.88 12.26
N ALA A 232 -24.19 -9.41 11.01
CA ALA A 232 -24.97 -8.28 10.53
C ALA A 232 -26.47 -8.55 10.61
N ALA A 233 -26.91 -9.79 10.31
CA ALA A 233 -28.31 -10.20 10.38
C ALA A 233 -28.89 -10.20 11.82
N LYS A 234 -28.04 -10.22 12.86
CA LYS A 234 -28.47 -10.10 14.26
C LYS A 234 -28.78 -8.65 14.66
N LEU A 235 -28.36 -7.68 13.84
CA LEU A 235 -28.56 -6.26 14.10
C LEU A 235 -29.85 -5.77 13.43
N PRO A 236 -30.75 -5.11 14.17
CA PRO A 236 -31.99 -4.60 13.59
C PRO A 236 -31.70 -3.35 12.73
N ASP A 237 -32.43 -3.22 11.62
CA ASP A 237 -32.55 -1.97 10.83
C ASP A 237 -31.20 -1.39 10.33
N VAL A 238 -30.29 -2.28 9.89
CA VAL A 238 -29.04 -1.87 9.24
C VAL A 238 -29.30 -1.47 7.79
N GLY A 239 -29.05 -0.20 7.46
CA GLY A 239 -29.23 0.33 6.11
C GLY A 239 -27.92 0.47 5.31
N TYR A 240 -26.78 0.55 5.99
CA TYR A 240 -25.51 0.90 5.36
C TYR A 240 -24.34 0.05 5.81
N LEU A 241 -23.41 -0.22 4.88
CA LEU A 241 -22.12 -0.87 5.12
C LEU A 241 -20.98 0.10 4.82
N VAL A 242 -20.10 0.34 5.79
CA VAL A 242 -18.90 1.16 5.63
C VAL A 242 -17.76 0.31 5.09
N GLN A 243 -17.07 0.84 4.09
CA GLN A 243 -15.84 0.26 3.56
C GLN A 243 -14.71 1.29 3.51
N GLY A 244 -13.50 0.86 3.83
CA GLY A 244 -12.28 1.65 3.72
C GLY A 244 -11.70 1.69 2.30
N THR A 245 -12.54 1.61 1.26
CA THR A 245 -12.11 1.64 -0.16
C THR A 245 -11.33 2.92 -0.43
N LEU A 246 -10.16 2.80 -1.06
CA LEU A 246 -9.28 3.93 -1.37
C LEU A 246 -9.34 4.29 -2.86
N TYR A 247 -8.75 5.42 -3.22
CA TYR A 247 -8.72 5.88 -4.62
C TYR A 247 -8.00 4.90 -5.58
N PRO A 248 -6.88 4.24 -5.21
CA PRO A 248 -6.29 3.19 -6.05
C PRO A 248 -7.27 2.06 -6.39
N ASP A 249 -8.08 1.60 -5.43
CA ASP A 249 -9.09 0.54 -5.66
C ASP A 249 -10.15 0.98 -6.69
N VAL A 250 -10.51 2.27 -6.69
CA VAL A 250 -11.46 2.86 -7.64
C VAL A 250 -10.87 2.99 -9.03
N ILE A 251 -9.58 3.30 -9.16
CA ILE A 251 -8.89 3.37 -10.45
C ILE A 251 -8.81 1.98 -11.06
N GLU A 252 -8.36 0.99 -10.29
CA GLU A 252 -8.22 -0.40 -10.75
C GLU A 252 -9.54 -0.99 -11.23
N SER A 253 -10.65 -0.75 -10.51
CA SER A 253 -11.98 -1.25 -10.87
C SER A 253 -12.57 -0.61 -12.14
N LYS A 254 -12.16 0.62 -12.50
CA LYS A 254 -12.66 1.34 -13.70
C LYS A 254 -11.88 1.04 -14.97
N THR A 255 -10.73 0.35 -14.89
CA THR A 255 -9.92 0.06 -16.08
C THR A 255 -10.46 -1.21 -16.77
N PRO A 256 -11.04 -1.14 -17.99
CA PRO A 256 -11.35 -2.34 -18.74
C PRO A 256 -10.02 -2.93 -19.25
N GLN A 257 -9.51 -3.97 -18.60
CA GLN A 257 -8.24 -4.59 -19.00
C GLN A 257 -8.33 -6.09 -19.28
N SER A 258 -7.55 -6.44 -20.31
CA SER A 258 -7.36 -7.65 -21.11
C SER A 258 -7.51 -9.00 -20.40
N LYS A 259 -7.84 -10.01 -21.22
CA LYS A 259 -8.20 -11.40 -20.87
C LYS A 259 -7.25 -12.13 -19.89
N ALA A 260 -6.03 -11.65 -19.64
CA ALA A 260 -5.09 -12.23 -18.68
C ALA A 260 -5.40 -11.84 -17.22
N GLY A 261 -6.09 -10.73 -16.98
CA GLY A 261 -6.36 -10.20 -15.64
C GLY A 261 -7.57 -10.81 -14.92
N HIS A 262 -8.30 -11.75 -15.53
CA HIS A 262 -9.55 -12.27 -14.93
C HIS A 262 -9.34 -13.15 -13.69
N LYS A 263 -8.15 -13.72 -13.46
CA LYS A 263 -7.91 -14.62 -12.33
C LYS A 263 -7.38 -13.92 -11.06
N ILE A 264 -6.91 -12.68 -11.15
CA ILE A 264 -6.26 -11.95 -10.04
C ILE A 264 -7.26 -11.07 -9.26
N LYS A 265 -8.50 -10.93 -9.76
CA LYS A 265 -9.42 -9.81 -9.45
C LYS A 265 -10.39 -10.01 -8.28
N SER A 266 -10.30 -11.09 -7.50
CA SER A 266 -11.34 -11.36 -6.50
C SER A 266 -11.18 -10.62 -5.17
N HIS A 267 -10.04 -10.02 -4.83
CA HIS A 267 -9.75 -9.72 -3.41
C HIS A 267 -9.10 -8.37 -3.10
N HIS A 268 -9.57 -7.30 -3.74
CA HIS A 268 -9.56 -5.98 -3.09
C HIS A 268 -10.88 -5.78 -2.33
N ASN A 269 -10.96 -4.77 -1.46
CA ASN A 269 -12.10 -4.47 -0.57
C ASN A 269 -13.50 -4.51 -1.22
N VAL A 270 -13.59 -4.60 -2.54
CA VAL A 270 -14.81 -4.61 -3.36
C VAL A 270 -15.16 -6.01 -3.93
N GLY A 271 -14.22 -6.97 -4.00
CA GLY A 271 -14.36 -8.18 -4.83
C GLY A 271 -14.96 -9.44 -4.17
N GLY A 272 -15.19 -9.42 -2.86
CA GLY A 272 -15.75 -10.58 -2.16
C GLY A 272 -17.26 -10.50 -1.90
N LEU A 273 -17.84 -9.30 -1.94
CA LEU A 273 -19.22 -9.10 -1.49
C LEU A 273 -20.20 -9.79 -2.47
N PRO A 274 -21.22 -10.50 -1.96
CA PRO A 274 -22.17 -11.17 -2.83
C PRO A 274 -22.89 -10.17 -3.76
N GLU A 275 -23.28 -10.65 -4.95
CA GLU A 275 -23.97 -9.83 -5.97
C GLU A 275 -25.27 -9.17 -5.45
N HIS A 276 -25.82 -9.68 -4.35
CA HIS A 276 -26.98 -9.15 -3.66
C HIS A 276 -26.64 -8.88 -2.19
N MET A 277 -26.34 -7.61 -1.88
CA MET A 277 -26.30 -7.14 -0.50
C MET A 277 -27.56 -6.34 -0.18
N ASN A 278 -28.07 -6.52 1.03
CA ASN A 278 -29.21 -5.76 1.55
C ASN A 278 -28.82 -4.36 2.08
N PHE A 279 -27.60 -3.87 1.78
CA PHE A 279 -27.03 -2.66 2.34
C PHE A 279 -26.55 -1.68 1.27
N GLU A 280 -26.68 -0.38 1.55
CA GLU A 280 -26.06 0.67 0.74
C GLU A 280 -24.61 0.93 1.21
N LEU A 281 -23.66 1.09 0.27
CA LEU A 281 -22.23 1.26 0.60
C LEU A 281 -21.85 2.70 0.99
N VAL A 282 -21.15 2.88 2.11
CA VAL A 282 -20.54 4.16 2.52
C VAL A 282 -19.02 4.03 2.43
N GLU A 283 -18.41 4.67 1.44
CA GLU A 283 -16.97 4.57 1.15
C GLU A 283 -16.30 5.95 1.34
N PRO A 284 -16.08 6.40 2.59
CA PRO A 284 -15.71 7.79 2.84
C PRO A 284 -14.26 8.11 2.43
N LEU A 285 -13.43 7.09 2.21
CA LEU A 285 -12.01 7.24 1.85
C LEU A 285 -11.75 7.09 0.34
N ARG A 286 -12.80 6.93 -0.47
CA ARG A 286 -12.71 6.56 -1.89
C ARG A 286 -11.96 7.55 -2.79
N SER A 287 -11.66 8.74 -2.29
CA SER A 287 -10.96 9.82 -3.00
C SER A 287 -9.56 10.07 -2.45
N LEU A 288 -9.09 9.24 -1.51
CA LEU A 288 -7.81 9.40 -0.83
C LEU A 288 -6.80 8.33 -1.24
N PHE A 289 -5.53 8.73 -1.29
CA PHE A 289 -4.39 7.82 -1.28
C PHE A 289 -4.00 7.42 0.15
N LYS A 290 -3.12 6.42 0.27
CA LYS A 290 -2.77 5.78 1.55
C LYS A 290 -2.10 6.74 2.53
N ASP A 291 -1.24 7.62 2.03
CA ASP A 291 -0.59 8.69 2.78
C ASP A 291 -1.61 9.72 3.32
N GLU A 292 -2.59 10.08 2.51
CA GLU A 292 -3.69 10.97 2.90
C GLU A 292 -4.61 10.32 3.94
N VAL A 293 -4.88 9.03 3.84
CA VAL A 293 -5.62 8.27 4.88
C VAL A 293 -4.86 8.32 6.21
N ARG A 294 -3.53 8.18 6.18
CA ARG A 294 -2.71 8.32 7.39
C ARG A 294 -2.78 9.75 7.94
N ALA A 295 -2.69 10.76 7.08
CA ALA A 295 -2.82 12.15 7.49
C ALA A 295 -4.20 12.44 8.11
N LEU A 296 -5.28 11.95 7.49
CA LEU A 296 -6.64 12.04 8.01
C LEU A 296 -6.78 11.33 9.36
N GLY A 297 -6.15 10.16 9.52
CA GLY A 297 -6.10 9.46 10.80
C GLY A 297 -5.52 10.31 11.92
N ARG A 298 -4.45 11.07 11.66
CA ARG A 298 -3.87 11.99 12.64
C ARG A 298 -4.80 13.16 12.96
N VAL A 299 -5.46 13.74 11.95
CA VAL A 299 -6.46 14.80 12.15
C VAL A 299 -7.65 14.31 12.99
N LEU A 300 -8.05 13.05 12.82
CA LEU A 300 -9.10 12.40 13.61
C LEU A 300 -8.66 12.10 15.07
N GLY A 301 -7.37 12.18 15.37
CA GLY A 301 -6.80 11.91 16.68
C GLY A 301 -6.41 10.45 16.93
N LEU A 302 -6.23 9.64 15.88
CA LEU A 302 -5.76 8.26 16.04
C LEU A 302 -4.31 8.26 16.56
N PRO A 303 -3.97 7.36 17.51
CA PRO A 303 -2.60 7.16 17.95
C PRO A 303 -1.64 6.83 16.80
N GLU A 304 -0.41 7.33 16.88
CA GLU A 304 0.60 7.13 15.82
C GLU A 304 0.91 5.65 15.58
N HIS A 305 0.89 4.80 16.62
CA HIS A 305 1.12 3.37 16.46
C HIS A 305 0.04 2.65 15.63
N ILE A 306 -1.17 3.22 15.52
CA ILE A 306 -2.24 2.73 14.63
C ILE A 306 -2.05 3.26 13.21
N VAL A 307 -1.76 4.57 13.09
CA VAL A 307 -1.61 5.25 11.80
C VAL A 307 -0.37 4.79 11.05
N ALA A 308 0.75 4.63 11.75
CA ALA A 308 2.04 4.22 11.20
C ALA A 308 2.13 2.71 10.94
N ARG A 309 1.13 1.92 11.41
CA ARG A 309 1.15 0.46 11.33
C ARG A 309 1.42 -0.01 9.91
N GLN A 310 2.28 -1.02 9.80
CA GLN A 310 2.54 -1.65 8.52
C GLN A 310 1.27 -2.29 7.95
N PRO A 311 1.11 -2.31 6.61
CA PRO A 311 0.06 -3.09 5.97
C PRO A 311 0.11 -4.55 6.42
N PHE A 312 -1.07 -5.14 6.60
CA PHE A 312 -1.23 -6.55 6.90
C PHE A 312 -2.26 -7.13 5.93
N PRO A 313 -1.95 -8.22 5.22
CA PRO A 313 -2.82 -8.77 4.20
C PRO A 313 -4.13 -9.29 4.83
N GLY A 314 -5.25 -9.20 4.11
CA GLY A 314 -6.54 -9.72 4.57
C GLY A 314 -6.51 -11.23 4.94
N PRO A 315 -5.88 -12.10 4.13
CA PRO A 315 -5.61 -13.49 4.50
C PRO A 315 -4.67 -13.68 5.71
N GLY A 316 -4.07 -12.60 6.21
CA GLY A 316 -3.14 -12.59 7.33
C GLY A 316 -1.95 -13.51 7.13
N LEU A 317 -1.62 -14.28 8.16
CA LEU A 317 -0.50 -15.20 8.17
C LEU A 317 -0.67 -16.39 7.20
N ALA A 318 -1.86 -16.63 6.64
CA ALA A 318 -2.06 -17.75 5.72
C ALA A 318 -1.26 -17.61 4.42
N VAL A 319 -0.94 -16.39 3.99
CA VAL A 319 -0.06 -16.11 2.82
C VAL A 319 1.41 -15.91 3.21
N ARG A 320 1.72 -16.05 4.51
CA ARG A 320 3.08 -16.07 5.06
C ARG A 320 3.48 -17.46 5.56
N ILE A 321 2.62 -18.46 5.34
CA ILE A 321 2.90 -19.86 5.56
C ILE A 321 2.76 -20.53 4.21
N ILE A 322 3.89 -20.92 3.62
CA ILE A 322 3.90 -21.59 2.33
C ILE A 322 3.33 -22.99 2.50
N GLY A 323 2.35 -23.34 1.66
CA GLY A 323 1.59 -24.59 1.76
C GLY A 323 0.48 -24.55 2.82
N ALA A 324 0.21 -25.71 3.44
CA ALA A 324 -0.91 -25.88 4.36
C ALA A 324 -0.76 -25.06 5.65
N VAL A 325 -1.89 -24.59 6.18
CA VAL A 325 -1.98 -23.79 7.40
C VAL A 325 -2.61 -24.62 8.52
N ASP A 326 -1.94 -24.67 9.67
CA ASP A 326 -2.42 -25.31 10.89
C ASP A 326 -2.01 -24.51 12.14
N GLY A 327 -2.46 -24.95 13.31
CA GLY A 327 -2.19 -24.28 14.58
C GLY A 327 -0.72 -24.23 14.97
N GLU A 328 0.06 -25.29 14.68
CA GLU A 328 1.49 -25.34 15.01
C GLU A 328 2.29 -24.37 14.13
N ARG A 329 2.02 -24.40 12.81
CA ARG A 329 2.65 -23.50 11.82
C ARG A 329 2.30 -22.05 12.09
N LEU A 330 1.06 -21.76 12.47
CA LEU A 330 0.65 -20.42 12.91
C LEU A 330 1.40 -19.96 14.15
N GLN A 331 1.58 -20.84 15.14
CA GLN A 331 2.33 -20.49 16.34
C GLN A 331 3.79 -20.16 16.01
N ILE A 332 4.44 -20.98 15.17
CA ILE A 332 5.83 -20.75 14.74
C ILE A 332 5.97 -19.40 14.04
N VAL A 333 5.13 -19.12 13.03
CA VAL A 333 5.27 -17.86 12.27
C VAL A 333 4.91 -16.64 13.13
N ARG A 334 3.98 -16.75 14.09
CA ARG A 334 3.64 -15.66 15.03
C ARG A 334 4.82 -15.28 15.91
N GLU A 335 5.52 -16.26 16.47
CA GLU A 335 6.68 -16.02 17.33
C GLU A 335 7.85 -15.46 16.51
N ALA A 336 8.12 -16.05 15.34
CA ALA A 336 9.17 -15.55 14.46
C ALA A 336 8.89 -14.11 13.96
N ASP A 337 7.65 -13.82 13.52
CA ASP A 337 7.24 -12.48 13.07
C ASP A 337 7.33 -11.44 14.18
N ALA A 338 6.96 -11.82 15.42
CA ALA A 338 7.10 -10.94 16.57
C ALA A 338 8.56 -10.53 16.82
N ILE A 339 9.51 -11.48 16.74
CA ILE A 339 10.95 -11.20 16.89
C ILE A 339 11.46 -10.33 15.74
N VAL A 340 11.10 -10.63 14.49
CA VAL A 340 11.50 -9.80 13.33
C VAL A 340 11.05 -8.36 13.52
N ARG A 341 9.79 -8.15 13.90
CA ARG A 341 9.25 -6.81 14.12
C ARG A 341 9.93 -6.12 15.29
N GLU A 342 10.04 -6.78 16.44
CA GLU A 342 10.69 -6.21 17.64
C GLU A 342 12.12 -5.73 17.37
N GLU A 343 12.93 -6.53 16.67
CA GLU A 343 14.33 -6.17 16.37
C GLU A 343 14.44 -5.03 15.34
N ILE A 344 13.58 -5.01 14.31
CA ILE A 344 13.58 -3.95 13.30
C ILE A 344 13.03 -2.64 13.89
N ASP A 345 11.93 -2.70 14.64
CA ASP A 345 11.31 -1.53 15.29
C ASP A 345 12.26 -0.82 16.26
N ARG A 346 13.16 -1.57 16.91
CA ARG A 346 14.19 -1.02 17.82
C ARG A 346 15.40 -0.44 17.10
N ALA A 347 15.59 -0.77 15.82
CA ALA A 347 16.76 -0.36 15.07
C ALA A 347 16.56 1.06 14.50
N VAL A 348 17.56 1.91 14.65
CA VAL A 348 17.59 3.21 13.96
C VAL A 348 18.09 2.95 12.53
N LEU A 349 17.15 2.93 11.58
CA LEU A 349 17.39 2.63 10.17
C LEU A 349 16.99 3.81 9.30
N GLU A 350 17.82 4.13 8.30
CA GLU A 350 17.54 5.15 7.30
C GLU A 350 17.83 4.60 5.88
N PRO A 351 16.82 4.43 5.02
CA PRO A 351 15.39 4.54 5.31
C PRO A 351 14.90 3.39 6.21
N HIS A 352 13.91 3.67 7.05
CA HIS A 352 13.22 2.62 7.78
C HIS A 352 12.40 1.74 6.82
N PRO A 353 12.41 0.39 6.95
CA PRO A 353 11.60 -0.48 6.12
C PRO A 353 10.10 -0.14 6.20
N TRP A 354 9.42 -0.19 5.06
CA TRP A 354 7.98 0.07 4.92
C TRP A 354 7.13 -1.13 5.34
N GLN A 355 7.59 -2.34 5.03
CA GLN A 355 6.96 -3.59 5.46
C GLN A 355 8.02 -4.65 5.72
N TYR A 356 7.87 -5.40 6.82
CA TYR A 356 8.78 -6.46 7.26
C TYR A 356 8.06 -7.51 8.09
N PHE A 357 8.39 -8.78 7.84
CA PHE A 357 7.71 -9.93 8.42
C PHE A 357 8.51 -11.22 8.28
N ALA A 358 8.08 -12.25 9.00
CA ALA A 358 8.57 -13.61 8.84
C ALA A 358 7.65 -14.43 7.90
N VAL A 359 8.25 -15.35 7.13
CA VAL A 359 7.58 -16.33 6.28
C VAL A 359 8.04 -17.73 6.68
N LEU A 360 7.09 -18.62 6.94
CA LEU A 360 7.37 -20.03 7.23
C LEU A 360 7.36 -20.85 5.94
N THR A 361 8.48 -21.49 5.63
CA THR A 361 8.61 -22.33 4.42
C THR A 361 8.15 -23.78 4.70
N PRO A 362 7.92 -24.61 3.66
CA PRO A 362 7.60 -26.03 3.85
C PRO A 362 8.88 -26.89 3.96
N VAL A 363 10.06 -26.26 4.01
CA VAL A 363 11.35 -26.94 3.98
C VAL A 363 11.89 -27.10 5.39
N LYS A 364 12.40 -28.30 5.68
CA LYS A 364 13.17 -28.58 6.89
C LYS A 364 14.67 -28.59 6.58
N SER A 365 15.47 -28.17 7.55
CA SER A 365 16.93 -28.10 7.45
C SER A 365 17.58 -28.87 8.59
N VAL A 366 18.74 -29.46 8.31
CA VAL A 366 19.58 -30.05 9.36
C VAL A 366 20.23 -28.94 10.18
N GLY A 367 20.34 -29.15 11.49
CA GLY A 367 21.04 -28.26 12.41
C GLY A 367 21.67 -29.04 13.55
N VAL A 368 22.47 -28.34 14.34
CA VAL A 368 23.00 -28.84 15.61
C VAL A 368 22.57 -27.84 16.67
N MET A 369 21.75 -28.28 17.62
CA MET A 369 21.26 -27.45 18.72
C MET A 369 21.44 -28.23 20.01
N GLY A 370 22.23 -27.67 20.94
CA GLY A 370 22.79 -28.43 22.07
C GLY A 370 23.70 -29.56 21.57
N ASP A 371 23.57 -30.74 22.17
CA ASP A 371 24.37 -31.94 21.84
C ASP A 371 23.74 -32.81 20.74
N GLY A 372 22.58 -32.40 20.19
CA GLY A 372 21.78 -33.20 19.27
C GLY A 372 21.71 -32.65 17.85
N ARG A 373 21.57 -33.56 16.86
CA ARG A 373 21.16 -33.20 15.50
C ARG A 373 19.68 -32.85 15.49
N THR A 374 19.32 -31.77 14.80
CA THR A 374 17.94 -31.32 14.64
C THR A 374 17.54 -31.30 13.17
N TYR A 375 16.25 -31.51 12.90
CA TYR A 375 15.65 -31.35 11.58
C TYR A 375 14.37 -30.52 11.71
N ALA A 376 14.50 -29.22 11.53
CA ALA A 376 13.48 -28.23 11.89
C ALA A 376 13.22 -27.24 10.74
N ASN A 377 12.22 -26.37 10.89
CA ASN A 377 11.75 -25.51 9.81
C ASN A 377 12.77 -24.41 9.44
N LEU A 378 12.72 -24.00 8.17
CA LEU A 378 13.36 -22.79 7.68
C LEU A 378 12.35 -21.63 7.69
N VAL A 379 12.74 -20.52 8.31
CA VAL A 379 12.01 -19.24 8.27
C VAL A 379 12.75 -18.24 7.40
N ALA A 380 12.04 -17.58 6.49
CA ALA A 380 12.57 -16.47 5.73
C ALA A 380 12.14 -15.15 6.36
N VAL A 381 13.04 -14.17 6.38
CA VAL A 381 12.76 -12.78 6.78
C VAL A 381 12.61 -11.97 5.50
N ARG A 382 11.53 -11.21 5.41
CA ARG A 382 11.26 -10.26 4.33
C ARG A 382 11.24 -8.86 4.91
N ALA A 383 11.97 -7.92 4.32
CA ALA A 383 11.85 -6.50 4.64
C ALA A 383 12.05 -5.67 3.37
N ILE A 384 11.19 -4.69 3.14
CA ILE A 384 11.18 -3.87 1.93
C ILE A 384 11.13 -2.38 2.25
N VAL A 385 11.71 -1.59 1.35
CA VAL A 385 11.57 -0.13 1.30
C VAL A 385 10.70 0.20 0.09
N SER A 386 9.63 0.96 0.33
CA SER A 386 8.66 1.37 -0.67
C SER A 386 7.91 2.61 -0.19
N GLU A 387 7.33 3.37 -1.11
CA GLU A 387 6.41 4.47 -0.78
C GLU A 387 4.95 4.01 -0.79
N ASP A 388 4.56 3.22 -1.79
CA ASP A 388 3.16 2.86 -2.08
C ASP A 388 2.92 1.35 -2.26
N GLY A 389 3.97 0.53 -2.21
CA GLY A 389 3.90 -0.91 -2.44
C GLY A 389 3.78 -1.32 -3.92
N MET A 390 3.70 -0.40 -4.89
CA MET A 390 3.64 -0.72 -6.33
C MET A 390 5.01 -1.18 -6.83
N THR A 391 6.07 -0.50 -6.42
CA THR A 391 7.47 -0.94 -6.58
C THR A 391 8.14 -0.98 -5.22
N ALA A 392 9.03 -1.93 -5.01
CA ALA A 392 9.69 -2.08 -3.71
C ALA A 392 11.08 -2.68 -3.88
N ASP A 393 12.03 -2.18 -3.11
CA ASP A 393 13.36 -2.74 -3.02
C ASP A 393 13.53 -3.46 -1.68
N TRP A 394 14.40 -4.46 -1.61
CA TRP A 394 14.67 -5.12 -0.33
C TRP A 394 15.47 -4.19 0.59
N ALA A 395 15.20 -4.24 1.90
CA ALA A 395 15.83 -3.35 2.87
C ALA A 395 17.28 -3.79 3.16
N ARG A 396 18.23 -2.85 3.19
CA ARG A 396 19.66 -3.16 3.42
C ARG A 396 19.92 -3.20 4.91
N LEU A 397 19.33 -4.18 5.58
CA LEU A 397 19.44 -4.35 7.03
C LEU A 397 20.91 -4.61 7.41
N PRO A 398 21.45 -3.94 8.45
CA PRO A 398 22.81 -4.19 8.92
C PRO A 398 23.01 -5.67 9.26
N HIS A 399 24.18 -6.23 8.94
CA HIS A 399 24.47 -7.64 9.19
C HIS A 399 24.32 -8.03 10.67
N ASP A 400 24.67 -7.14 11.59
CA ASP A 400 24.51 -7.38 13.03
C ASP A 400 23.02 -7.47 13.45
N LEU A 401 22.14 -6.70 12.79
CA LEU A 401 20.69 -6.79 13.02
C LEU A 401 20.15 -8.13 12.49
N LEU A 402 20.56 -8.54 11.28
CA LEU A 402 20.21 -9.84 10.73
C LEU A 402 20.71 -11.01 11.61
N ALA A 403 21.92 -10.89 12.16
CA ALA A 403 22.48 -11.87 13.07
C ALA A 403 21.66 -11.99 14.36
N ARG A 404 21.26 -10.86 14.98
CA ARG A 404 20.39 -10.87 16.17
C ARG A 404 19.03 -11.51 15.90
N ILE A 405 18.36 -11.10 14.82
CA ILE A 405 17.08 -11.70 14.40
C ILE A 405 17.24 -13.21 14.24
N SER A 406 18.30 -13.63 13.54
CA SER A 406 18.58 -15.05 13.31
C SER A 406 18.79 -15.82 14.62
N THR A 407 19.65 -15.32 15.49
CA THR A 407 19.96 -15.93 16.80
C THR A 407 18.73 -16.03 17.68
N ARG A 408 17.93 -14.96 17.78
CA ARG A 408 16.70 -14.95 18.59
C ARG A 408 15.68 -15.94 18.08
N ILE A 409 15.39 -15.96 16.77
CA ILE A 409 14.42 -16.92 16.22
C ILE A 409 14.86 -18.36 16.47
N VAL A 410 16.13 -18.70 16.22
CA VAL A 410 16.63 -20.07 16.42
C VAL A 410 16.59 -20.50 17.90
N ASN A 411 16.86 -19.58 18.83
CA ASN A 411 16.91 -19.91 20.26
C ASN A 411 15.54 -19.86 20.95
N GLU A 412 14.64 -18.98 20.52
CA GLU A 412 13.37 -18.70 21.19
C GLU A 412 12.19 -19.43 20.53
N VAL A 413 12.26 -19.74 19.24
CA VAL A 413 11.14 -20.35 18.48
C VAL A 413 11.37 -21.85 18.30
N ALA A 414 10.66 -22.64 19.11
CA ALA A 414 10.67 -24.10 19.00
C ALA A 414 10.28 -24.55 17.57
N GLY A 415 11.07 -25.46 17.01
CA GLY A 415 10.82 -26.00 15.68
C GLY A 415 11.41 -25.18 14.52
N VAL A 416 12.28 -24.20 14.78
CA VAL A 416 13.05 -23.47 13.77
C VAL A 416 14.55 -23.63 14.01
N ASN A 417 15.33 -23.86 12.96
CA ASN A 417 16.80 -23.97 13.08
C ASN A 417 17.57 -23.35 11.92
N ARG A 418 16.88 -22.69 10.98
CA ARG A 418 17.47 -22.09 9.80
C ARG A 418 16.73 -20.83 9.44
N ILE A 419 17.49 -19.77 9.18
CA ILE A 419 16.98 -18.45 8.82
C ILE A 419 17.57 -18.03 7.47
N ALA A 420 16.75 -17.44 6.62
CA ALA A 420 17.14 -16.82 5.36
C ALA A 420 16.62 -15.37 5.28
N TYR A 421 17.24 -14.54 4.46
CA TYR A 421 16.78 -13.18 4.19
C TYR A 421 16.49 -13.00 2.70
N ASP A 422 15.30 -12.48 2.37
CA ASP A 422 14.88 -12.28 0.99
C ASP A 422 15.40 -10.95 0.41
N ILE A 423 16.36 -11.09 -0.51
CA ILE A 423 17.03 -9.99 -1.21
C ILE A 423 16.48 -9.73 -2.63
N THR A 424 15.24 -10.14 -2.91
CA THR A 424 14.62 -10.01 -4.24
C THR A 424 13.73 -8.77 -4.32
N SER A 425 14.03 -7.82 -5.22
CA SER A 425 13.21 -6.62 -5.42
C SER A 425 11.88 -6.93 -6.15
N LYS A 426 10.92 -6.02 -6.04
CA LYS A 426 9.68 -5.99 -6.82
C LYS A 426 9.79 -4.90 -7.89
N PRO A 427 9.83 -5.25 -9.19
CA PRO A 427 9.94 -6.59 -9.81
C PRO A 427 11.36 -7.20 -9.72
N PRO A 428 11.56 -8.53 -9.96
CA PRO A 428 10.61 -9.50 -10.53
C PRO A 428 9.71 -10.22 -9.52
N ALA A 429 9.99 -10.13 -8.22
CA ALA A 429 9.17 -10.77 -7.18
C ALA A 429 7.99 -9.90 -6.76
N THR A 430 7.17 -10.41 -5.83
CA THR A 430 6.15 -9.66 -5.09
C THR A 430 6.63 -9.34 -3.67
N VAL A 431 5.84 -8.59 -2.90
CA VAL A 431 6.15 -8.29 -1.49
C VAL A 431 5.91 -9.53 -0.62
N GLU A 432 4.68 -10.05 -0.65
CA GLU A 432 4.29 -11.32 -0.02
C GLU A 432 4.77 -12.50 -0.90
N TRP A 433 4.95 -13.68 -0.29
CA TRP A 433 5.42 -14.89 -0.98
C TRP A 433 4.27 -15.71 -1.62
N GLU A 434 3.02 -15.43 -1.25
CA GLU A 434 1.77 -16.02 -1.77
C GLU A 434 0.64 -14.98 -1.84
#